data_AF-A0A964LA88-F1
#
_entry.id   AF-A0A964LA88-F1
#
_cell.length_a   1.000
_cell.length_b   1.000
_cell.length_c   1.000
_cell.angle_alpha   90.00
_cell.angle_beta   90.00
_cell.angle_gamma   90.00
#
_symmetry.space_group_name_H-M   'P 1'
#
loop_
_entity.id
_entity.type
_entity.pdbx_description
1 polymer ?
#
loop_
_entity_poly.entity_id
_entity_poly.type
_entity_poly.pdbx_seq_one_letter_code
_entity_poly.pdbx_strand_id
1 'polypeptide(L)'
;MGGRADEIVLWPLGGIAFVQPPARPGAVLWSIAAGPLVNAVLLPVTIGAYIVAHAQGLQETNPDADHFLHAIAAINLILLLFNMLPIYPLDGGQILQALLWFVIGQATSLMVVSIIGMVGVVAFIGLAIYQEEWWLGVIAAFTAFRCWAGFQQARVLARLEQPPRHRDAACPSCEAHPLKGPFWQCEQCGARFDTFTHQAECPGCGKQFPTTACPECQRAHPIWAWYDTDEKSARAEWEEPEQR
;
A
#
# COMPACT_ATOMS: atom_id res chain seq x y z
N MET A 1 -9.13 19.40 -2.22
CA MET A 1 -8.72 18.13 -1.59
C MET A 1 -8.15 18.25 -0.17
N GLY A 2 -8.09 19.44 0.46
CA GLY A 2 -7.86 19.57 1.92
C GLY A 2 -6.52 19.00 2.44
N GLY A 3 -5.44 19.09 1.67
CA GLY A 3 -4.07 18.77 2.11
C GLY A 3 -3.19 20.01 2.03
N ARG A 4 -2.13 20.05 2.84
CA ARG A 4 -1.07 21.07 2.74
C ARG A 4 0.01 20.56 1.78
N ALA A 5 0.43 21.43 0.87
CA ALA A 5 1.63 21.24 0.06
C ALA A 5 2.63 22.27 0.58
N ASP A 6 3.60 21.79 1.36
CA ASP A 6 4.45 22.70 2.15
C ASP A 6 5.71 23.12 1.38
N GLU A 7 6.21 22.29 0.44
CA GLU A 7 7.43 22.59 -0.32
C GLU A 7 7.59 21.73 -1.60
N ILE A 8 8.24 22.28 -2.63
CA ILE A 8 8.69 21.57 -3.84
C ILE A 8 10.21 21.69 -3.94
N VAL A 9 10.92 20.56 -3.85
CA VAL A 9 12.38 20.52 -3.95
C VAL A 9 12.77 19.88 -5.27
N LEU A 10 13.56 20.59 -6.09
CA LEU A 10 14.15 20.06 -7.32
C LEU A 10 15.43 19.29 -6.99
N TRP A 11 15.41 17.99 -7.25
CA TRP A 11 16.50 17.05 -7.05
C TRP A 11 17.07 16.58 -8.40
N PRO A 12 18.33 16.10 -8.47
CA PRO A 12 18.95 15.65 -9.73
C PRO A 12 18.20 14.51 -10.43
N LEU A 13 17.40 13.76 -9.68
CA LEU A 13 16.58 12.64 -10.13
C LEU A 13 15.08 13.00 -10.30
N GLY A 14 14.72 14.29 -10.18
CA GLY A 14 13.34 14.77 -10.34
C GLY A 14 12.90 15.75 -9.25
N GLY A 15 11.62 16.15 -9.27
CA GLY A 15 11.03 17.02 -8.23
C GLY A 15 10.32 16.22 -7.14
N ILE A 16 10.57 16.52 -5.87
CA ILE A 16 9.84 15.94 -4.73
C ILE A 16 8.91 17.01 -4.19
N ALA A 17 7.61 16.75 -4.19
CA ALA A 17 6.61 17.60 -3.54
C ALA A 17 6.14 16.95 -2.24
N PHE A 18 6.27 17.65 -1.12
CA PHE A 18 5.79 17.17 0.17
C PHE A 18 4.30 17.48 0.31
N VAL A 19 3.48 16.48 0.04
CA VAL A 19 2.03 16.55 0.18
C VAL A 19 1.60 15.59 1.28
N GLN A 20 0.83 16.08 2.25
CA GLN A 20 0.14 15.23 3.23
C GLN A 20 -1.32 15.09 2.83
N PRO A 21 -1.68 14.14 1.94
CA PRO A 21 -3.07 13.89 1.61
C PRO A 21 -3.80 13.28 2.83
N PRO A 22 -5.08 13.59 3.05
CA PRO A 22 -5.89 12.86 4.02
C PRO A 22 -5.87 11.36 3.68
N ALA A 23 -5.91 10.48 4.68
CA ALA A 23 -5.90 9.02 4.52
C ALA A 23 -7.21 8.48 3.90
N ARG A 24 -7.53 8.95 2.70
CA ARG A 24 -8.68 8.55 1.89
C ARG A 24 -8.17 8.16 0.50
N PRO A 25 -8.50 6.96 0.01
CA PRO A 25 -7.93 6.41 -1.23
C PRO A 25 -8.19 7.32 -2.44
N GLY A 26 -9.35 7.96 -2.52
CA GLY A 26 -9.68 8.88 -3.62
C GLY A 26 -8.82 10.15 -3.67
N ALA A 27 -8.45 10.75 -2.54
CA ALA A 27 -7.61 11.95 -2.57
C ALA A 27 -6.15 11.64 -2.87
N VAL A 28 -5.67 10.48 -2.40
CA VAL A 28 -4.35 9.95 -2.74
C VAL A 28 -4.27 9.65 -4.23
N LEU A 29 -5.28 8.98 -4.80
CA LEU A 29 -5.36 8.71 -6.24
C LEU A 29 -5.32 9.99 -7.08
N TRP A 30 -6.14 11.00 -6.74
CA TRP A 30 -6.15 12.28 -7.46
C TRP A 30 -4.80 13.02 -7.37
N SER A 31 -4.12 12.94 -6.24
CA SER A 31 -2.80 13.55 -6.08
C SER A 31 -1.74 12.85 -6.93
N ILE A 32 -1.74 11.51 -6.95
CA ILE A 32 -0.79 10.71 -7.75
C ILE A 32 -1.07 10.89 -9.24
N ALA A 33 -2.34 10.87 -9.64
CA ALA A 33 -2.74 10.99 -11.04
C ALA A 33 -2.45 12.38 -11.63
N ALA A 34 -2.25 13.42 -10.82
CA ALA A 34 -2.00 14.78 -11.29
C ALA A 34 -0.76 14.87 -12.20
N GLY A 35 0.32 14.16 -11.87
CA GLY A 35 1.55 14.16 -12.69
C GLY A 35 1.33 13.59 -14.09
N PRO A 36 0.89 12.32 -14.21
CA PRO A 36 0.59 11.71 -15.49
C PRO A 36 -0.48 12.45 -16.30
N LEU A 37 -1.46 13.08 -15.64
CA LEU A 37 -2.50 13.84 -16.32
C LEU A 37 -1.93 15.09 -17.01
N VAL A 38 -0.97 15.78 -16.38
CA VAL A 38 -0.25 16.89 -17.03
C VAL A 38 0.52 16.39 -18.25
N ASN A 39 1.24 15.26 -18.15
CA ASN A 39 1.93 14.67 -19.29
C ASN A 39 0.96 14.23 -20.40
N ALA A 40 -0.19 13.67 -20.04
CA ALA A 40 -1.24 13.27 -20.98
C ALA A 40 -1.86 14.46 -21.71
N VAL A 41 -1.90 15.65 -21.10
CA VAL A 41 -2.33 16.90 -21.75
C VAL A 41 -1.21 17.53 -22.57
N LEU A 42 0.04 17.50 -22.10
CA LEU A 42 1.19 18.03 -22.82
C LEU A 42 1.48 17.25 -24.11
N LEU A 43 1.21 15.95 -24.12
CA LEU A 43 1.47 15.10 -25.27
C LEU A 43 0.73 15.54 -26.56
N PRO A 44 -0.60 15.69 -26.61
CA PRO A 44 -1.30 16.16 -27.80
C PRO A 44 -0.90 17.58 -28.19
N VAL A 45 -0.54 18.44 -27.22
CA VAL A 45 -0.07 19.81 -27.49
C VAL A 45 1.29 19.79 -28.19
N THR A 46 2.24 19.01 -27.68
CA THR A 46 3.60 18.91 -28.25
C THR A 46 3.60 18.18 -29.60
N ILE A 47 2.85 17.07 -29.72
CA ILE A 47 2.65 16.37 -31.00
C ILE A 47 1.94 17.27 -32.00
N GLY A 48 0.87 17.97 -31.60
CA GLY A 48 0.14 18.89 -32.47
C GLY A 48 1.03 20.02 -32.97
N ALA A 49 1.82 20.63 -32.08
CA ALA A 49 2.79 21.66 -32.44
C ALA A 49 3.84 21.15 -33.42
N TYR A 50 4.38 19.95 -33.19
CA TYR A 50 5.32 19.31 -34.10
C TYR A 50 4.70 19.05 -35.48
N ILE A 51 3.50 18.45 -35.54
CA ILE A 51 2.81 18.14 -36.81
C ILE A 51 2.55 19.42 -37.62
N VAL A 52 2.04 20.47 -36.97
CA VAL A 52 1.74 21.74 -37.64
C VAL A 52 3.02 22.40 -38.14
N ALA A 53 4.05 22.47 -37.31
CA ALA A 53 5.32 23.08 -37.67
C ALA A 53 6.01 22.32 -38.82
N HIS A 54 6.03 20.99 -38.74
CA HIS A 54 6.57 20.12 -39.78
C HIS A 54 5.82 20.31 -41.10
N ALA A 55 4.49 20.33 -41.07
CA ALA A 55 3.65 20.54 -42.25
C ALA A 55 3.83 21.94 -42.89
N GLN A 56 4.24 22.95 -42.11
CA GLN A 56 4.58 24.28 -42.60
C GLN A 56 5.98 24.36 -43.22
N GLY A 57 6.71 23.25 -43.32
CA GLY A 57 8.05 23.20 -43.90
C GLY A 57 9.14 23.68 -42.92
N LEU A 58 8.90 23.57 -41.61
CA LEU A 58 9.92 23.93 -40.61
C LEU A 58 11.20 23.13 -40.81
N GLN A 59 11.11 21.86 -41.25
CA GLN A 59 12.27 21.04 -41.58
C GLN A 59 13.20 21.72 -42.63
N GLU A 60 12.63 22.37 -43.64
CA GLU A 60 13.40 23.03 -44.70
C GLU A 60 13.91 24.41 -44.26
N THR A 61 13.15 25.10 -43.42
CA THR A 61 13.44 26.47 -42.99
C THR A 61 14.42 26.53 -41.81
N ASN A 62 14.27 25.59 -40.87
CA ASN A 62 15.09 25.46 -39.66
C ASN A 62 15.07 24.01 -39.16
N PRO A 63 15.97 23.15 -39.69
CA PRO A 63 16.02 21.72 -39.34
C PRO A 63 16.33 21.46 -37.86
N ASP A 64 17.09 22.35 -37.20
CA ASP A 64 17.39 22.22 -35.77
C ASP A 64 16.13 22.39 -34.91
N ALA A 65 15.25 23.34 -35.29
CA ALA A 65 13.98 23.57 -34.59
C ALA A 65 12.99 22.41 -34.80
N ASP A 66 12.95 21.82 -36.00
CA ASP A 66 12.14 20.64 -36.29
C ASP A 66 12.60 19.43 -35.44
N HIS A 67 13.91 19.18 -35.39
CA HIS A 67 14.49 18.11 -34.58
C HIS A 67 14.23 18.32 -33.08
N PHE A 68 14.34 19.57 -32.60
CA PHE A 68 14.05 19.91 -31.22
C PHE A 68 12.59 19.64 -30.83
N LEU A 69 11.63 20.02 -31.68
CA LEU A 69 10.20 19.74 -31.46
C LEU A 69 9.91 18.24 -31.48
N HIS A 70 10.52 17.51 -32.42
CA HIS A 70 10.44 16.05 -32.46
C HIS A 70 10.96 15.43 -31.16
N ALA A 71 12.15 15.85 -30.70
CA ALA A 71 12.76 15.33 -29.49
C ALA A 71 11.90 15.60 -28.25
N ILE A 72 11.33 16.81 -28.11
CA ILE A 72 10.40 17.13 -27.00
C ILE A 72 9.17 16.22 -27.05
N ALA A 73 8.55 16.04 -28.22
CA ALA A 73 7.38 15.19 -28.35
C ALA A 73 7.71 13.73 -28.02
N ALA A 74 8.84 13.21 -28.51
CA ALA A 74 9.31 11.86 -28.23
C ALA A 74 9.63 11.65 -26.74
N ILE A 75 10.29 12.61 -26.08
CA ILE A 75 10.61 12.54 -24.65
C ILE A 75 9.32 12.54 -23.81
N ASN A 76 8.34 13.42 -24.10
CA ASN A 76 7.06 13.43 -23.39
C ASN A 76 6.30 12.11 -23.55
N LEU A 77 6.34 11.51 -24.75
CA LEU A 77 5.74 10.21 -25.00
C LEU A 77 6.41 9.11 -24.18
N ILE A 78 7.74 9.04 -24.21
CA ILE A 78 8.52 8.04 -23.46
C ILE A 78 8.29 8.20 -21.96
N LEU A 79 8.31 9.45 -21.44
CA LEU A 79 8.05 9.74 -20.03
C LEU A 79 6.64 9.35 -19.61
N LEU A 80 5.62 9.60 -20.45
CA LEU A 80 4.25 9.21 -20.15
C LEU A 80 4.11 7.68 -20.12
N LEU A 81 4.61 6.98 -21.14
CA LEU A 81 4.54 5.52 -21.23
C LEU A 81 5.28 4.86 -20.07
N PHE A 82 6.48 5.35 -19.76
CA PHE A 82 7.27 4.82 -18.65
C PHE A 82 6.58 5.06 -17.31
N ASN A 83 6.09 6.28 -17.04
CA ASN A 83 5.38 6.57 -15.80
C ASN A 83 4.05 5.80 -15.66
N MET A 84 3.43 5.39 -16.76
CA MET A 84 2.19 4.59 -16.72
C MET A 84 2.43 3.08 -16.58
N LEU A 85 3.68 2.61 -16.55
CA LEU A 85 3.97 1.20 -16.27
C LEU A 85 3.48 0.82 -14.85
N PRO A 86 2.84 -0.35 -14.68
CA PRO A 86 2.32 -0.83 -13.40
C PRO A 86 3.44 -1.38 -12.49
N ILE A 87 4.53 -0.61 -12.36
CA ILE A 87 5.74 -0.97 -11.62
C ILE A 87 5.92 0.08 -10.53
N TYR A 88 5.90 -0.32 -9.27
CA TYR A 88 6.32 0.57 -8.18
C TYR A 88 7.82 0.89 -8.33
N PRO A 89 8.29 2.13 -8.10
CA PRO A 89 7.62 3.30 -7.55
C PRO A 89 7.04 4.27 -8.60
N LEU A 90 6.88 3.86 -9.87
CA LEU A 90 6.35 4.73 -10.92
C LEU A 90 4.89 5.08 -10.66
N ASP A 91 4.42 6.18 -11.25
CA ASP A 91 3.07 6.69 -11.03
C ASP A 91 1.99 5.65 -11.36
N GLY A 92 2.19 4.82 -12.38
CA GLY A 92 1.30 3.73 -12.78
C GLY A 92 1.21 2.64 -11.71
N GLY A 93 2.31 2.30 -11.05
CA GLY A 93 2.32 1.41 -9.89
C GLY A 93 1.57 2.03 -8.71
N GLN A 94 1.77 3.32 -8.43
CA GLN A 94 1.07 4.02 -7.36
C GLN A 94 -0.44 4.19 -7.63
N ILE A 95 -0.84 4.42 -8.89
CA ILE A 95 -2.24 4.43 -9.33
C ILE A 95 -2.84 3.03 -9.13
N LEU A 96 -2.14 1.99 -9.57
CA LEU A 96 -2.57 0.61 -9.36
C LEU A 96 -2.77 0.32 -7.87
N GLN A 97 -1.82 0.74 -7.01
CA GLN A 97 -1.93 0.59 -5.56
C GLN A 97 -3.19 1.29 -5.02
N ALA A 98 -3.40 2.55 -5.40
CA ALA A 98 -4.55 3.31 -4.93
C ALA A 98 -5.88 2.69 -5.38
N LEU A 99 -5.93 2.10 -6.58
CA LEU A 99 -7.09 1.34 -7.07
C LEU A 99 -7.30 0.05 -6.26
N LEU A 100 -6.25 -0.73 -6.01
CA LEU A 100 -6.35 -1.95 -5.20
C LEU A 100 -6.76 -1.62 -3.76
N TRP A 101 -6.31 -0.48 -3.22
CA TRP A 101 -6.63 -0.08 -1.84
C TRP A 101 -8.15 -0.01 -1.60
N PHE A 102 -8.95 0.42 -2.57
CA PHE A 102 -10.41 0.44 -2.43
C PHE A 102 -11.03 -0.93 -2.13
N VAL A 103 -10.39 -2.01 -2.56
CA VAL A 103 -10.93 -3.38 -2.47
C VAL A 103 -10.27 -4.18 -1.35
N ILE A 104 -8.94 -4.10 -1.20
CA ILE A 104 -8.17 -5.03 -0.37
C ILE A 104 -7.40 -4.38 0.80
N GLY A 105 -7.56 -3.08 1.04
CA GLY A 105 -6.88 -2.38 2.15
C GLY A 105 -5.50 -1.80 1.80
N GLN A 106 -4.97 -0.94 2.67
CA GLN A 106 -3.80 -0.11 2.34
C GLN A 106 -2.53 -0.94 2.35
N ALA A 107 -2.35 -1.77 3.38
CA ALA A 107 -1.17 -2.59 3.50
C ALA A 107 -1.09 -3.67 2.41
N THR A 108 -2.21 -4.37 2.16
CA THR A 108 -2.26 -5.44 1.15
C THR A 108 -2.03 -4.90 -0.26
N SER A 109 -2.61 -3.75 -0.61
CA SER A 109 -2.42 -3.12 -1.92
C SER A 109 -0.96 -2.73 -2.17
N LEU A 110 -0.30 -2.10 -1.18
CA LEU A 110 1.12 -1.76 -1.28
C LEU A 110 2.00 -3.00 -1.38
N MET A 111 1.66 -4.07 -0.67
CA MET A 111 2.39 -5.34 -0.73
C MET A 111 2.31 -5.95 -2.13
N VAL A 112 1.11 -6.09 -2.68
CA VAL A 112 0.88 -6.66 -4.02
C VAL A 112 1.63 -5.87 -5.08
N VAL A 113 1.51 -4.55 -5.06
CA VAL A 113 2.14 -3.68 -6.05
C VAL A 113 3.67 -3.68 -5.93
N SER A 114 4.21 -3.76 -4.71
CA SER A 114 5.66 -3.89 -4.51
C SER A 114 6.21 -5.22 -5.05
N ILE A 115 5.44 -6.31 -4.92
CA ILE A 115 5.81 -7.63 -5.48
C ILE A 115 5.78 -7.59 -7.01
N ILE A 116 4.74 -7.01 -7.62
CA ILE A 116 4.66 -6.82 -9.07
C ILE A 116 5.86 -5.99 -9.55
N GLY A 117 6.21 -4.93 -8.81
CA GLY A 117 7.38 -4.11 -9.09
C GLY A 117 8.70 -4.91 -9.06
N MET A 118 8.84 -5.89 -8.15
CA MET A 118 10.01 -6.78 -8.13
C MET A 118 10.14 -7.66 -9.36
N VAL A 119 9.03 -8.21 -9.85
CA VAL A 119 9.05 -8.95 -11.11
C VAL A 119 9.49 -8.04 -12.26
N GLY A 120 8.99 -6.80 -12.29
CA GLY A 120 9.43 -5.78 -13.26
C GLY A 120 10.92 -5.47 -13.18
N VAL A 121 11.48 -5.32 -11.98
CA VAL A 121 12.91 -5.09 -11.77
C VAL A 121 13.78 -6.22 -12.30
N VAL A 122 13.37 -7.48 -12.11
CA VAL A 122 14.10 -8.63 -12.69
C VAL A 122 14.16 -8.54 -14.22
N ALA A 123 13.05 -8.15 -14.86
CA ALA A 123 13.03 -7.92 -16.31
C ALA A 123 13.95 -6.76 -16.73
N PHE A 124 13.95 -5.65 -15.98
CA PHE A 124 14.85 -4.51 -16.24
C PHE A 124 16.34 -4.88 -16.09
N ILE A 125 16.69 -5.69 -15.09
CA ILE A 125 18.07 -6.17 -14.91
C ILE A 125 18.48 -7.05 -16.09
N GLY A 126 17.61 -7.99 -16.51
CA GLY A 126 17.87 -8.83 -17.69
C GLY A 126 18.09 -7.99 -18.95
N LEU A 127 17.27 -6.95 -19.14
CA LEU A 127 17.39 -6.02 -20.25
C LEU A 127 18.68 -5.18 -20.17
N ALA A 128 19.08 -4.73 -18.98
CA ALA A 128 20.31 -3.96 -18.78
C ALA A 128 21.56 -4.79 -19.12
N ILE A 129 21.57 -6.07 -18.73
CA ILE A 129 22.66 -7.00 -19.08
C ILE A 129 22.68 -7.25 -20.59
N TYR A 130 21.51 -7.44 -21.22
CA TYR A 130 21.41 -7.71 -22.65
C TYR A 130 21.87 -6.53 -23.53
N GLN A 131 21.56 -5.30 -23.13
CA GLN A 131 21.95 -4.10 -23.88
C GLN A 131 23.35 -3.59 -23.52
N GLU A 132 24.00 -4.16 -22.50
CA GLU A 132 25.29 -3.70 -21.95
C GLU A 132 25.27 -2.23 -21.48
N GLU A 133 24.07 -1.70 -21.20
CA GLU A 133 23.85 -0.31 -20.82
C GLU A 133 23.87 -0.16 -19.30
N TRP A 134 24.99 0.35 -18.77
CA TRP A 134 25.19 0.53 -17.32
C TRP A 134 24.14 1.44 -16.68
N TRP A 135 23.61 2.42 -17.43
CA TRP A 135 22.59 3.36 -16.93
C TRP A 135 21.26 2.66 -16.61
N LEU A 136 20.84 1.69 -17.42
CA LEU A 136 19.67 0.86 -17.12
C LEU A 136 19.89 0.05 -15.83
N GLY A 137 21.11 -0.40 -15.58
CA GLY A 137 21.50 -1.05 -14.33
C GLY A 137 21.30 -0.14 -13.11
N VAL A 138 21.66 1.14 -13.21
CA VAL A 138 21.45 2.13 -12.13
C VAL A 138 19.95 2.35 -11.87
N ILE A 139 19.14 2.52 -12.92
CA ILE A 139 17.68 2.67 -12.80
C ILE A 139 17.06 1.42 -12.18
N ALA A 140 17.50 0.24 -12.59
CA ALA A 140 17.02 -1.03 -12.05
C ALA A 140 17.36 -1.17 -10.56
N ALA A 141 18.58 -0.83 -10.15
CA ALA A 141 19.00 -0.86 -8.75
C ALA A 141 18.22 0.13 -7.88
N PHE A 142 17.99 1.34 -8.36
CA PHE A 142 17.17 2.34 -7.67
C PHE A 142 15.71 1.87 -7.53
N THR A 143 15.12 1.34 -8.61
CA THR A 143 13.77 0.79 -8.60
C THR A 143 13.67 -0.40 -7.64
N ALA A 144 14.68 -1.27 -7.63
CA ALA A 144 14.80 -2.39 -6.70
C ALA A 144 14.73 -1.93 -5.24
N PHE A 145 15.55 -0.94 -4.89
CA PHE A 145 15.60 -0.36 -3.55
C PHE A 145 14.25 0.23 -3.12
N ARG A 146 13.58 0.95 -4.03
CA ARG A 146 12.28 1.59 -3.74
C ARG A 146 11.16 0.58 -3.51
N CYS A 147 11.08 -0.46 -4.33
CA CYS A 147 10.15 -1.57 -4.13
C CYS A 147 10.41 -2.35 -2.83
N TRP A 148 11.68 -2.59 -2.50
CA TRP A 148 12.04 -3.21 -1.24
C TRP A 148 11.57 -2.37 -0.05
N ALA A 149 11.82 -1.05 -0.08
CA ALA A 149 11.34 -0.12 0.93
C ALA A 149 9.80 -0.11 1.03
N GLY A 150 9.10 -0.09 -0.10
CA GLY A 150 7.63 -0.17 -0.15
C GLY A 150 7.09 -1.47 0.45
N PHE A 151 7.73 -2.61 0.15
CA PHE A 151 7.36 -3.90 0.73
C PHE A 151 7.56 -3.94 2.26
N GLN A 152 8.67 -3.40 2.77
CA GLN A 152 8.90 -3.32 4.22
C GLN A 152 7.86 -2.40 4.88
N GLN A 153 7.54 -1.26 4.27
CA GLN A 153 6.50 -0.36 4.77
C GLN A 153 5.12 -1.03 4.80
N ALA A 154 4.77 -1.79 3.75
CA ALA A 154 3.54 -2.56 3.70
C ALA A 154 3.43 -3.56 4.85
N ARG A 155 4.53 -4.25 5.20
CA ARG A 155 4.56 -5.18 6.33
C ARG A 155 4.35 -4.50 7.67
N VAL A 156 4.91 -3.30 7.86
CA VAL A 156 4.69 -2.51 9.08
C VAL A 156 3.23 -2.06 9.16
N LEU A 157 2.67 -1.53 8.08
CA LEU A 157 1.27 -1.14 8.01
C LEU A 157 0.32 -2.32 8.26
N ALA A 158 0.61 -3.50 7.68
CA ALA A 158 -0.20 -4.70 7.90
C ALA A 158 -0.26 -5.10 9.38
N ARG A 159 0.84 -4.90 10.13
CA ARG A 159 0.89 -5.16 11.57
C ARG A 159 0.09 -4.13 12.39
N LEU A 160 -0.05 -2.91 11.89
CA LEU A 160 -0.83 -1.86 12.55
C LEU A 160 -2.32 -1.96 12.21
N GLU A 161 -2.65 -2.36 10.97
CA GLU A 161 -4.03 -2.61 10.52
C GLU A 161 -4.64 -3.87 11.18
N GLN A 162 -3.83 -4.84 11.58
CA GLN A 162 -4.28 -6.01 12.34
C GLN A 162 -4.02 -5.81 13.84
N PRO A 163 -4.98 -5.26 14.61
CA PRO A 163 -4.81 -5.12 16.05
C PRO A 163 -4.57 -6.51 16.67
N PRO A 164 -3.62 -6.65 17.61
CA PRO A 164 -3.31 -7.93 18.22
C PRO A 164 -4.56 -8.51 18.88
N ARG A 165 -4.87 -9.79 18.61
CA ARG A 165 -5.99 -10.53 19.22
C ARG A 165 -5.45 -11.68 20.09
N HIS A 166 -6.19 -12.06 21.12
CA HIS A 166 -5.94 -13.29 21.90
C HIS A 166 -6.32 -14.49 21.04
N ARG A 167 -5.35 -15.32 20.68
CA ARG A 167 -5.54 -16.49 19.79
C ARG A 167 -6.05 -17.71 20.55
N ASP A 168 -5.75 -17.73 21.84
CA ASP A 168 -6.10 -18.70 22.87
C ASP A 168 -7.55 -18.56 23.37
N ALA A 169 -8.25 -17.50 22.97
CA ALA A 169 -9.64 -17.26 23.35
C ALA A 169 -10.50 -16.97 22.11
N ALA A 170 -11.71 -17.52 22.04
CA ALA A 170 -12.67 -17.26 20.98
C ALA A 170 -14.09 -17.08 21.55
N CYS A 171 -14.88 -16.19 20.98
CA CYS A 171 -16.25 -15.99 21.44
C CYS A 171 -17.13 -17.22 21.12
N PRO A 172 -17.85 -17.80 22.09
CA PRO A 172 -18.72 -18.97 21.83
C PRO A 172 -19.89 -18.69 20.87
N SER A 173 -20.29 -17.42 20.71
CA SER A 173 -21.42 -17.05 19.85
C SER A 173 -21.03 -16.70 18.43
N CYS A 174 -19.89 -16.03 18.22
CA CYS A 174 -19.50 -15.51 16.90
C CYS A 174 -18.10 -15.95 16.45
N GLU A 175 -17.43 -16.79 17.24
CA GLU A 175 -16.07 -17.32 16.99
C GLU A 175 -14.99 -16.25 16.83
N ALA A 176 -15.31 -14.98 17.10
CA ALA A 176 -14.35 -13.89 17.01
C ALA A 176 -13.34 -13.95 18.16
N HIS A 177 -12.06 -13.91 17.81
CA HIS A 177 -10.96 -13.74 18.75
C HIS A 177 -10.96 -12.33 19.35
N PRO A 178 -10.94 -12.17 20.68
CA PRO A 178 -11.00 -10.85 21.31
C PRO A 178 -9.72 -10.06 21.08
N LEU A 179 -9.84 -8.74 20.97
CA LEU A 179 -8.72 -7.80 20.80
C LEU A 179 -7.92 -7.69 22.10
N LYS A 180 -6.59 -7.59 22.00
CA LYS A 180 -5.70 -7.30 23.13
C LYS A 180 -5.76 -5.82 23.44
N GLY A 181 -6.11 -5.46 24.68
CA GLY A 181 -6.18 -4.07 25.12
C GLY A 181 -7.28 -3.79 26.16
N PRO A 182 -7.36 -2.54 26.64
CA PRO A 182 -8.24 -2.13 27.74
C PRO A 182 -9.68 -1.86 27.27
N PHE A 183 -10.35 -2.89 26.76
CA PHE A 183 -11.71 -2.78 26.20
C PHE A 183 -12.81 -2.91 27.26
N TRP A 184 -12.54 -3.53 28.40
CA TRP A 184 -13.52 -3.74 29.46
C TRP A 184 -13.32 -2.71 30.57
N GLN A 185 -14.43 -2.19 31.09
CA GLN A 185 -14.41 -1.21 32.17
C GLN A 185 -14.96 -1.85 33.45
N CYS A 186 -14.21 -1.72 34.54
CA CYS A 186 -14.66 -2.16 35.85
C CYS A 186 -15.80 -1.27 36.35
N GLU A 187 -16.94 -1.87 36.69
CA GLU A 187 -18.10 -1.15 37.24
C GLU A 187 -17.85 -0.58 38.64
N GLN A 188 -16.87 -1.10 39.39
CA GLN A 188 -16.60 -0.69 40.76
C GLN A 188 -15.61 0.48 40.85
N CYS A 189 -14.49 0.42 40.11
CA CYS A 189 -13.43 1.43 40.18
C CYS A 189 -13.26 2.24 38.89
N GLY A 190 -13.99 1.90 37.82
CA GLY A 190 -13.93 2.61 36.54
C GLY A 190 -12.69 2.32 35.69
N ALA A 191 -11.73 1.52 36.18
CA ALA A 191 -10.51 1.17 35.46
C ALA A 191 -10.84 0.38 34.18
N ARG A 192 -10.17 0.72 33.07
CA ARG A 192 -10.23 -0.05 31.83
C ARG A 192 -9.09 -1.06 31.78
N PHE A 193 -9.39 -2.31 31.45
CA PHE A 193 -8.42 -3.40 31.47
C PHE A 193 -8.77 -4.47 30.43
N ASP A 194 -7.79 -5.32 30.15
CA ASP A 194 -7.95 -6.50 29.30
C ASP A 194 -8.36 -7.69 30.19
N THR A 195 -9.61 -8.14 30.03
CA THR A 195 -10.16 -9.26 30.80
C THR A 195 -9.40 -10.57 30.57
N PHE A 196 -8.89 -10.82 29.37
CA PHE A 196 -8.22 -12.09 29.05
C PHE A 196 -6.78 -12.12 29.56
N THR A 197 -6.12 -10.97 29.63
CA THR A 197 -4.75 -10.86 30.18
C THR A 197 -4.73 -10.99 31.71
N HIS A 198 -5.76 -10.48 32.39
CA HIS A 198 -5.88 -10.52 33.84
C HIS A 198 -6.85 -11.61 34.35
N GLN A 199 -7.19 -12.61 33.53
CA GLN A 199 -8.07 -13.74 33.92
C GLN A 199 -9.39 -13.28 34.58
N ALA A 200 -9.99 -12.23 34.03
CA ALA A 200 -11.19 -11.56 34.53
C ALA A 200 -11.11 -10.99 35.95
N GLU A 201 -9.91 -10.69 36.44
CA GLU A 201 -9.68 -9.92 37.65
C GLU A 201 -9.33 -8.46 37.30
N CYS A 202 -9.96 -7.49 37.98
CA CYS A 202 -9.62 -6.09 37.78
C CYS A 202 -8.27 -5.75 38.42
N PRO A 203 -7.27 -5.25 37.66
CA PRO A 203 -5.96 -4.91 38.23
C PRO A 203 -6.00 -3.72 39.20
N GLY A 204 -7.06 -2.90 39.18
CA GLY A 204 -7.20 -1.75 40.06
C GLY A 204 -7.83 -2.04 41.42
N CYS A 205 -8.77 -2.99 41.51
CA CYS A 205 -9.53 -3.25 42.74
C CYS A 205 -9.67 -4.73 43.11
N GLY A 206 -9.12 -5.67 42.32
CA GLY A 206 -9.19 -7.11 42.59
C GLY A 206 -10.58 -7.74 42.43
N LYS A 207 -11.56 -7.01 41.88
CA LYS A 207 -12.91 -7.58 41.65
C LYS A 207 -12.83 -8.60 40.52
N GLN A 208 -13.32 -9.81 40.76
CA GLN A 208 -13.41 -10.87 39.77
C GLN A 208 -14.74 -10.81 39.02
N PHE A 209 -14.69 -10.95 37.70
CA PHE A 209 -15.84 -10.95 36.82
C PHE A 209 -16.05 -12.35 36.25
N PRO A 210 -17.15 -13.04 36.59
CA PRO A 210 -17.38 -14.39 36.09
C PRO A 210 -17.72 -14.42 34.59
N THR A 211 -18.16 -13.28 34.03
CA THR A 211 -18.58 -13.14 32.64
C THR A 211 -17.89 -11.96 31.97
N THR A 212 -17.64 -12.09 30.67
CA THR A 212 -17.09 -11.02 29.84
C THR A 212 -17.92 -10.87 28.56
N ALA A 213 -18.13 -9.62 28.15
CA ALA A 213 -18.88 -9.29 26.94
C ALA A 213 -17.97 -9.28 25.72
N CYS A 214 -18.46 -9.82 24.60
CA CYS A 214 -17.77 -9.74 23.32
C CYS A 214 -17.94 -8.35 22.69
N PRO A 215 -16.86 -7.62 22.33
CA PRO A 215 -16.98 -6.33 21.66
C PRO A 215 -17.63 -6.40 20.28
N GLU A 216 -17.54 -7.54 19.59
CA GLU A 216 -18.03 -7.73 18.22
C GLU A 216 -19.54 -8.05 18.18
N CYS A 217 -19.99 -9.04 18.98
CA CYS A 217 -21.40 -9.47 18.99
C CYS A 217 -22.21 -9.04 20.22
N GLN A 218 -21.57 -8.32 21.17
CA GLN A 218 -22.17 -7.79 22.40
C GLN A 218 -22.75 -8.82 23.39
N ARG A 219 -22.66 -10.13 23.10
CA ARG A 219 -23.10 -11.18 24.03
C ARG A 219 -22.09 -11.39 25.15
N ALA A 220 -22.59 -11.59 26.36
CA ALA A 220 -21.79 -11.94 27.52
C ALA A 220 -21.73 -13.45 27.70
N HIS A 221 -20.51 -13.96 27.89
CA HIS A 221 -20.25 -15.36 28.16
C HIS A 221 -19.35 -15.50 29.39
N PRO A 222 -19.47 -16.60 30.15
CA PRO A 222 -18.57 -16.85 31.26
C PRO A 222 -17.14 -17.01 30.75
N ILE A 223 -16.16 -16.52 31.52
CA ILE A 223 -14.75 -16.40 31.07
C ILE A 223 -14.17 -17.74 30.60
N TRP A 224 -14.50 -18.84 31.29
CA TRP A 224 -14.03 -20.19 30.95
C TRP A 224 -14.52 -20.66 29.57
N ALA A 225 -15.70 -20.22 29.12
CA ALA A 225 -16.27 -20.65 27.83
C ALA A 225 -15.48 -20.10 26.63
N TRP A 226 -14.63 -19.08 26.84
CA TRP A 226 -13.81 -18.52 25.77
C TRP A 226 -12.57 -19.35 25.46
N TYR A 227 -12.10 -20.17 26.40
CA TYR A 227 -10.87 -20.96 26.28
C TYR A 227 -11.14 -22.44 25.94
N ASP A 228 -12.40 -22.84 25.83
CA ASP A 228 -12.84 -24.23 25.66
C ASP A 228 -12.83 -24.63 24.17
N THR A 229 -11.62 -24.72 23.61
CA THR A 229 -11.37 -25.19 22.24
C THR A 229 -10.64 -26.52 22.16
N ASP A 230 -10.28 -27.13 23.30
CA ASP A 230 -9.49 -28.36 23.35
C ASP A 230 -10.18 -29.57 22.67
N GLU A 231 -11.51 -29.60 22.56
CA GLU A 231 -12.19 -30.65 21.76
C GLU A 231 -12.16 -30.41 20.24
N LYS A 232 -11.99 -29.16 19.76
CA LYS A 232 -12.00 -28.84 18.32
C LYS A 232 -10.60 -28.81 17.72
N SER A 233 -9.61 -28.31 18.47
CA SER A 233 -8.21 -28.25 18.05
C SER A 233 -7.59 -29.65 17.99
N ALA A 234 -7.91 -30.50 18.97
CA ALA A 234 -7.46 -31.89 18.96
C ALA A 234 -8.01 -32.63 17.74
N ARG A 235 -9.30 -32.49 17.40
CA ARG A 235 -9.91 -33.21 16.27
C ARG A 235 -9.37 -32.80 14.89
N ALA A 236 -8.89 -31.57 14.72
CA ALA A 236 -8.25 -31.11 13.50
C ALA A 236 -6.84 -31.70 13.30
N GLU A 237 -6.17 -32.12 14.37
CA GLU A 237 -4.83 -32.73 14.33
C GLU A 237 -4.89 -34.26 14.11
N TRP A 238 -6.06 -34.91 14.30
CA TRP A 238 -6.28 -36.33 14.00
C TRP A 238 -6.97 -36.59 12.64
N GLU A 239 -7.49 -35.56 11.96
CA GLU A 239 -8.18 -35.66 10.66
C GLU A 239 -7.25 -35.42 9.44
N GLU A 240 -5.92 -35.46 9.63
CA GLU A 240 -4.95 -35.55 8.54
C GLU A 240 -4.54 -37.03 8.37
N PRO A 241 -5.23 -37.82 7.51
CA PRO A 241 -4.77 -39.16 7.19
C PRO A 241 -3.50 -39.04 6.34
N GLU A 242 -2.40 -39.46 6.94
CA GLU A 242 -1.18 -39.93 6.30
C GLU A 242 -1.45 -40.60 4.94
N GLN A 243 -1.39 -39.85 3.84
CA GLN A 243 -1.42 -40.39 2.48
C GLN A 243 -0.55 -39.56 1.51
N ARG A 244 0.68 -40.07 1.36
CA ARG A 244 1.66 -39.96 0.26
C ARG A 244 2.53 -38.73 0.12
#